data_AF-A0A7Y4VWD1-F1
#
_entry.id   AF-A0A7Y4VWD1-F1
#
_cell.length_a   1.000
_cell.length_b   1.000
_cell.length_c   1.000
_cell.angle_alpha   90.00
_cell.angle_beta   90.00
_cell.angle_gamma   90.00
#
_symmetry.space_group_name_H-M   'P 1'
#
loop_
_entity.id
_entity.type
_entity.pdbx_description
1 polymer ?
#
loop_
_entity_poly.entity_id
_entity_poly.type
_entity_poly.pdbx_seq_one_letter_code
_entity_poly.pdbx_strand_id
1 'polypeptide(L)'
;MSTVTKFFFRAPYVPKSTWAVLQWWESRRLVYNLAVGTAGLLTLTALSFLDALPPLLGGGRFRPPFLFIVAYGLLANLFFSAGPVVDALICRRWGPDFASLGPAIFRYGFAFAVGLTLLPIPMVLLAWGFRLLRWLL
;
A
#
# COMPACT_ATOMS: atom_id res chain seq x y z
N MET A 1 -0.69 -19.56 16.57
CA MET A 1 -0.38 -18.45 15.62
C MET A 1 -1.10 -18.67 14.31
N SER A 2 -1.83 -17.67 13.79
CA SER A 2 -2.56 -17.75 12.52
C SER A 2 -1.61 -17.69 11.31
N THR A 3 -2.08 -18.15 10.14
CA THR A 3 -1.34 -18.12 8.87
C THR A 3 -0.92 -16.69 8.47
N VAL A 4 -1.78 -15.70 8.75
CA VAL A 4 -1.52 -14.27 8.50
C VAL A 4 -0.38 -13.76 9.38
N THR A 5 -0.39 -14.10 10.67
CA THR A 5 0.70 -13.71 11.59
C THR A 5 2.03 -14.30 11.13
N LYS A 6 2.05 -15.55 10.67
CA LYS A 6 3.27 -16.17 10.14
C LYS A 6 3.77 -15.46 8.88
N PHE A 7 2.87 -15.01 8.01
CA PHE A 7 3.24 -14.31 6.77
C PHE A 7 3.95 -12.96 7.04
N PHE A 8 3.40 -12.15 7.95
CA PHE A 8 3.89 -10.80 8.26
C PHE A 8 5.03 -10.76 9.29
N PHE A 9 5.05 -11.66 10.27
CA PHE A 9 5.93 -11.55 11.45
C PHE A 9 7.04 -12.60 11.49
N ARG A 10 6.96 -13.67 10.70
CA ARG A 10 8.02 -14.67 10.69
C ARG A 10 9.19 -14.15 9.86
N ALA A 11 10.23 -13.66 10.53
CA ALA A 11 11.58 -13.64 9.97
C ALA A 11 11.92 -15.10 9.61
N PRO A 12 12.12 -15.47 8.34
CA PRO A 12 12.33 -16.87 8.01
C PRO A 12 13.77 -17.31 8.27
N TYR A 13 14.71 -16.39 8.48
CA TYR A 13 16.09 -16.79 8.31
C TYR A 13 17.09 -15.89 9.04
N VAL A 14 18.15 -16.56 9.53
CA VAL A 14 19.46 -15.95 9.72
C VAL A 14 20.06 -15.78 8.32
N PRO A 15 20.48 -14.56 7.93
CA PRO A 15 20.96 -14.30 6.60
C PRO A 15 22.11 -15.15 6.08
N LYS A 16 21.83 -16.29 5.46
CA LYS A 16 22.88 -17.11 4.81
C LYS A 16 23.38 -16.50 3.49
N SER A 17 22.54 -15.77 2.76
CA SER A 17 22.90 -15.13 1.48
C SER A 17 21.92 -14.02 1.06
N THR A 18 22.37 -13.10 0.20
CA THR A 18 21.54 -12.03 -0.41
C THR A 18 20.36 -12.58 -1.21
N TRP A 19 20.53 -13.76 -1.82
CA TRP A 19 19.47 -14.41 -2.60
C TRP A 19 18.26 -14.80 -1.74
N ALA A 20 18.50 -15.25 -0.51
CA ALA A 20 17.44 -15.60 0.41
C ALA A 20 16.66 -14.37 0.90
N VAL A 21 17.28 -13.18 0.99
CA VAL A 21 16.56 -11.91 1.19
C VAL A 21 15.62 -11.66 0.02
N LEU A 22 16.15 -11.69 -1.21
CA LEU A 22 15.37 -11.42 -2.42
C LEU A 22 14.18 -12.38 -2.55
N GLN A 23 14.40 -13.68 -2.40
CA GLN A 23 13.34 -14.69 -2.46
C GLN A 23 12.25 -14.46 -1.40
N TRP A 24 12.64 -14.04 -0.20
CA TRP A 24 11.69 -13.72 0.86
C TRP A 24 10.78 -12.55 0.48
N TRP A 25 11.36 -11.46 -0.04
CA TRP A 25 10.60 -10.31 -0.52
C TRP A 25 9.71 -10.66 -1.71
N GLU A 26 10.24 -11.35 -2.72
CA GLU A 26 9.49 -11.72 -3.94
C GLU A 26 8.30 -12.63 -3.64
N SER A 27 8.41 -13.55 -2.69
CA SER A 27 7.28 -14.41 -2.29
C SER A 27 6.06 -13.63 -1.75
N ARG A 28 6.25 -12.36 -1.38
CA ARG A 28 5.21 -11.47 -0.84
C ARG A 28 4.72 -10.44 -1.85
N ARG A 29 5.39 -10.31 -3.00
CA ARG A 29 5.06 -9.32 -4.03
C ARG A 29 3.62 -9.49 -4.52
N LEU A 30 3.16 -10.73 -4.70
CA LEU A 30 1.79 -11.00 -5.13
C LEU A 30 0.76 -10.47 -4.10
N VAL A 31 0.96 -10.78 -2.82
CA VAL A 31 0.06 -10.32 -1.75
C VAL A 31 0.09 -8.80 -1.63
N TYR A 32 1.27 -8.18 -1.72
CA TYR A 32 1.42 -6.73 -1.75
C TYR A 32 0.62 -6.10 -2.90
N ASN A 33 0.82 -6.58 -4.14
CA ASN A 33 0.14 -6.06 -5.32
C ASN A 33 -1.38 -6.29 -5.27
N LEU A 34 -1.84 -7.44 -4.78
CA LEU A 34 -3.26 -7.70 -4.60
C LEU A 34 -3.88 -6.75 -3.55
N ALA A 35 -3.19 -6.52 -2.43
CA ALA A 35 -3.67 -5.60 -1.40
C ALA A 35 -3.74 -4.15 -1.91
N VAL A 36 -2.68 -3.66 -2.54
CA VAL A 36 -2.64 -2.30 -3.11
C VAL A 36 -3.65 -2.16 -4.25
N GLY A 37 -3.76 -3.15 -5.14
CA GLY A 37 -4.74 -3.15 -6.22
C GLY A 37 -6.19 -3.15 -5.71
N THR A 38 -6.49 -3.96 -4.69
CA THR A 38 -7.81 -4.00 -4.06
C THR A 38 -8.12 -2.68 -3.36
N ALA A 39 -7.17 -2.11 -2.62
CA ALA A 39 -7.29 -0.80 -2.01
C ALA A 39 -7.56 0.28 -3.08
N GLY A 40 -6.86 0.22 -4.21
CA GLY A 40 -7.07 1.13 -5.34
C GLY A 40 -8.47 1.02 -5.91
N LEU A 41 -8.95 -0.20 -6.18
CA LEU A 41 -10.33 -0.43 -6.66
C LEU A 41 -11.38 0.09 -5.67
N LEU A 42 -11.17 -0.15 -4.38
CA LEU A 42 -12.06 0.33 -3.32
C LEU A 42 -12.06 1.87 -3.27
N THR A 43 -10.90 2.52 -3.35
CA THR A 43 -10.78 3.98 -3.43
C THR A 43 -11.51 4.53 -4.65
N LEU A 44 -11.27 4.00 -5.84
CA LEU A 44 -11.94 4.45 -7.06
C LEU A 44 -13.47 4.30 -6.98
N THR A 45 -13.94 3.19 -6.42
CA THR A 45 -15.37 2.91 -6.24
C THR A 45 -16.00 3.88 -5.25
N ALA A 46 -15.38 4.09 -4.09
CA ALA A 46 -15.87 5.02 -3.07
C ALA A 46 -15.91 6.46 -3.57
N LEU A 47 -14.85 6.91 -4.27
CA LEU A 47 -14.81 8.24 -4.86
C LEU A 47 -15.88 8.44 -5.94
N SER A 48 -16.07 7.44 -6.82
CA SER A 48 -17.11 7.48 -7.85
C SER A 48 -18.52 7.52 -7.23
N PHE A 49 -18.73 6.81 -6.13
CA PHE A 49 -19.99 6.82 -5.39
C PHE A 49 -20.26 8.19 -4.75
N LEU A 50 -19.27 8.80 -4.10
CA LEU A 50 -19.40 10.13 -3.50
C LEU A 50 -19.62 11.24 -4.54
N ASP A 51 -19.01 11.12 -5.71
CA ASP A 51 -19.23 12.02 -6.87
C ASP A 51 -20.66 11.94 -7.45
N ALA A 52 -21.40 10.87 -7.14
CA ALA A 52 -22.79 10.70 -7.54
C ALA A 52 -23.79 11.25 -6.52
N LEU A 53 -23.35 11.62 -5.31
CA LEU A 53 -24.23 12.07 -4.22
C LEU A 53 -24.31 13.60 -4.12
N PRO A 54 -25.51 14.19 -3.92
CA PRO A 54 -25.63 15.59 -3.53
C PRO A 54 -24.81 15.89 -2.26
N PRO A 55 -24.21 17.08 -2.12
CA PRO A 55 -24.22 18.24 -3.02
C PRO A 55 -23.15 18.19 -4.12
N LEU A 56 -22.32 17.14 -4.15
CA LEU A 56 -21.39 16.85 -5.23
C LEU A 56 -22.16 16.21 -6.38
N LEU A 57 -23.00 16.99 -7.08
CA LEU A 57 -23.64 16.55 -8.33
C LEU A 57 -22.63 16.69 -9.49
N GLY A 58 -21.52 15.96 -9.39
CA GLY A 58 -20.36 16.01 -10.28
C GLY A 58 -20.55 15.29 -11.62
N GLY A 59 -21.77 15.27 -12.17
CA GLY A 59 -22.04 14.76 -13.52
C GLY A 59 -21.63 13.29 -13.80
N GLY A 60 -21.26 12.53 -12.78
CA GLY A 60 -20.99 11.08 -12.84
C GLY A 60 -19.72 10.68 -13.59
N ARG A 61 -18.61 11.43 -13.47
CA ARG A 61 -17.38 11.07 -14.18
C ARG A 61 -16.09 11.33 -13.40
N PHE A 62 -16.05 11.10 -12.08
CA PHE A 62 -14.76 10.90 -11.44
C PHE A 62 -14.03 9.72 -12.13
N ARG A 63 -13.08 10.07 -13.00
CA ARG A 63 -12.26 9.14 -13.78
C ARG A 63 -10.84 9.66 -13.73
N PRO A 64 -10.02 9.18 -12.79
CA PRO A 64 -8.61 9.55 -12.81
C PRO A 64 -8.02 9.09 -14.15
N PRO A 65 -7.18 9.91 -14.80
CA PRO A 65 -6.58 9.51 -16.06
C PRO A 65 -5.85 8.19 -15.88
N PHE A 66 -6.06 7.25 -16.82
CA PHE A 66 -5.49 5.89 -16.74
C PHE A 66 -3.97 5.91 -16.49
N LEU A 67 -3.28 6.90 -17.06
CA LEU A 67 -1.85 7.12 -16.85
C LEU A 67 -1.49 7.30 -15.36
N PHE A 68 -2.31 7.97 -14.55
CA PHE A 68 -2.06 8.10 -13.11
C PHE A 68 -2.15 6.76 -12.38
N ILE A 69 -3.12 5.92 -12.74
CA ILE A 69 -3.27 4.58 -12.15
C ILE A 69 -2.03 3.73 -12.46
N VAL A 70 -1.58 3.74 -13.73
CA VAL A 70 -0.39 3.02 -14.16
C VAL A 70 0.87 3.57 -13.48
N ALA A 71 1.07 4.90 -13.48
CA ALA A 71 2.20 5.53 -12.85
C ALA A 71 2.27 5.23 -11.34
N TYR A 72 1.12 5.25 -10.66
CA TYR A 72 1.04 4.89 -9.24
C TYR A 72 1.41 3.42 -9.01
N GLY A 73 0.87 2.49 -9.82
CA GLY A 73 1.20 1.07 -9.72
C GLY A 73 2.69 0.77 -9.95
N LEU A 74 3.30 1.47 -10.91
CA LEU A 74 4.74 1.38 -11.18
C LEU A 74 5.57 1.92 -10.00
N LEU A 75 5.21 3.09 -9.47
CA LEU A 75 5.89 3.68 -8.31
C LEU A 75 5.75 2.78 -7.07
N ALA A 76 4.57 2.21 -6.82
CA ALA A 76 4.35 1.28 -5.71
C ALA A 76 5.28 0.06 -5.82
N ASN A 77 5.42 -0.52 -7.03
CA ASN A 77 6.34 -1.65 -7.26
C ASN A 77 7.82 -1.25 -7.20
N LEU A 78 8.16 -0.02 -7.60
CA LEU A 78 9.50 0.53 -7.48
C LEU A 78 9.90 0.66 -6.00
N PHE A 79 9.05 1.28 -5.17
CA PHE A 79 9.28 1.41 -3.73
C PHE A 79 9.29 0.07 -3.02
N PHE A 80 8.45 -0.88 -3.43
CA PHE A 80 8.53 -2.25 -2.95
C PHE A 80 9.90 -2.89 -3.23
N SER A 81 10.43 -2.68 -4.45
CA SER A 81 11.72 -3.25 -4.87
C SER A 81 12.93 -2.60 -4.20
N ALA A 82 12.78 -1.40 -3.62
CA ALA A 82 13.80 -0.81 -2.75
C ALA A 82 13.93 -1.54 -1.41
N GLY A 83 12.85 -2.15 -0.91
CA GLY A 83 12.81 -2.93 0.33
C GLY A 83 13.90 -4.02 0.45
N PRO A 84 13.98 -4.99 -0.49
CA PRO A 84 15.01 -6.02 -0.44
C PRO A 84 16.43 -5.48 -0.55
N VAL A 85 16.65 -4.37 -1.26
CA VAL A 85 17.97 -3.74 -1.39
C VAL A 85 18.41 -3.17 -0.05
N VAL A 86 17.53 -2.44 0.63
CA VAL A 86 17.79 -1.88 1.96
C VAL A 86 18.02 -2.99 2.98
N ASP A 87 17.17 -4.02 2.98
CA ASP A 87 17.28 -5.17 3.88
C ASP A 87 18.60 -5.95 3.69
N ALA A 88 18.99 -6.19 2.44
CA ALA A 88 20.27 -6.83 2.11
C ALA A 88 21.48 -5.97 2.51
N LEU A 89 21.42 -4.64 2.32
CA LEU A 89 22.46 -3.72 2.75
C LEU A 89 22.61 -3.74 4.27
N ILE A 90 21.49 -3.75 4.99
CA ILE A 90 21.47 -3.80 6.46
C ILE A 90 22.14 -5.08 6.96
N CYS A 91 21.70 -6.24 6.45
CA CYS A 91 22.27 -7.52 6.83
C CYS A 91 23.77 -7.61 6.51
N ARG A 92 24.21 -7.03 5.39
CA ARG A 92 25.64 -7.00 5.00
C ARG A 92 26.47 -6.08 5.88
N ARG A 93 25.94 -4.95 6.34
CA ARG A 93 26.70 -3.93 7.05
C ARG A 93 26.75 -4.13 8.56
N TRP A 94 25.68 -4.67 9.15
CA TRP A 94 25.53 -4.84 10.61
C TRP A 94 25.36 -6.30 11.05
N GLY A 95 25.32 -7.24 10.11
CA GLY A 95 25.30 -8.67 10.41
C GLY A 95 23.90 -9.27 10.59
N PRO A 96 23.83 -10.57 10.87
CA PRO A 96 22.59 -11.36 10.86
C PRO A 96 21.60 -11.02 11.99
N ASP A 97 22.05 -10.41 13.08
CA ASP A 97 21.17 -10.04 14.21
C ASP A 97 20.10 -9.02 13.80
N PHE A 98 20.36 -8.26 12.74
CA PHE A 98 19.45 -7.27 12.16
C PHE A 98 18.44 -7.86 11.16
N ALA A 99 18.43 -9.18 10.93
CA ALA A 99 17.51 -9.83 10.01
C ALA A 99 16.03 -9.72 10.39
N SER A 100 15.75 -9.39 11.65
CA SER A 100 14.40 -9.09 12.13
C SER A 100 13.84 -7.77 11.59
N LEU A 101 14.70 -6.89 11.04
CA LEU A 101 14.28 -5.61 10.44
C LEU A 101 13.57 -5.79 9.11
N GLY A 102 13.92 -6.78 8.28
CA GLY A 102 13.23 -7.05 7.00
C GLY A 102 11.70 -7.16 7.15
N PRO A 103 11.20 -8.02 8.05
CA PRO A 103 9.77 -8.08 8.40
C PRO A 103 9.20 -6.76 8.92
N ALA A 104 9.96 -5.96 9.67
CA ALA A 104 9.50 -4.63 10.11
C ALA A 104 9.34 -3.67 8.92
N ILE A 105 10.36 -3.55 8.07
CA ILE A 105 10.36 -2.70 6.88
C ILE A 105 9.20 -3.09 5.96
N PHE A 106 9.00 -4.39 5.70
CA PHE A 106 7.88 -4.88 4.91
C PHE A 106 6.53 -4.50 5.52
N ARG A 107 6.32 -4.69 6.83
CA ARG A 107 5.05 -4.35 7.50
C ARG A 107 4.72 -2.87 7.40
N TYR A 108 5.67 -2.00 7.70
CA TYR A 108 5.46 -0.56 7.62
C TYR A 108 5.28 -0.09 6.19
N GLY A 109 6.09 -0.61 5.24
CA GLY A 109 5.94 -0.29 3.82
C GLY A 109 4.60 -0.77 3.25
N PHE A 110 4.13 -1.96 3.63
CA PHE A 110 2.83 -2.49 3.26
C PHE A 110 1.69 -1.64 3.82
N ALA A 111 1.72 -1.35 5.13
CA ALA A 111 0.71 -0.53 5.78
C ALA A 111 0.67 0.89 5.21
N PHE A 112 1.84 1.48 4.94
CA PHE A 112 1.96 2.78 4.30
C PHE A 112 1.38 2.77 2.88
N ALA A 113 1.74 1.81 2.03
CA ALA A 113 1.25 1.74 0.66
C ALA A 113 -0.27 1.54 0.61
N VAL A 114 -0.82 0.62 1.42
CA VAL A 114 -2.27 0.42 1.50
C VAL A 114 -2.96 1.67 2.06
N GLY A 115 -2.43 2.24 3.15
CA GLY A 115 -2.96 3.46 3.76
C GLY A 115 -2.96 4.65 2.81
N LEU A 116 -1.86 4.88 2.10
CA LEU A 116 -1.74 5.93 1.08
C LEU A 116 -2.73 5.73 -0.06
N THR A 117 -2.95 4.47 -0.48
CA THR A 117 -3.92 4.14 -1.53
C THR A 117 -5.37 4.42 -1.08
N LEU A 118 -5.68 4.19 0.20
CA LEU A 118 -7.00 4.44 0.80
C LEU A 118 -7.20 5.90 1.23
N LEU A 119 -6.13 6.66 1.43
CA LEU A 119 -6.14 8.05 1.93
C LEU A 119 -7.12 9.00 1.22
N PRO A 120 -7.34 8.91 -0.11
CA PRO A 120 -8.29 9.80 -0.77
C PRO A 120 -9.73 9.68 -0.26
N ILE A 121 -10.13 8.51 0.27
CA ILE A 121 -11.49 8.27 0.76
C ILE A 121 -11.85 9.20 1.91
N PRO A 122 -11.14 9.18 3.07
CA PRO A 122 -11.47 10.09 4.18
C PRO A 122 -11.34 11.56 3.79
N MET A 123 -10.39 11.92 2.92
CA MET A 123 -10.24 13.31 2.45
C MET A 123 -11.49 13.80 1.72
N VAL A 124 -12.01 13.00 0.78
CA VAL A 124 -13.21 13.36 0.02
C VAL A 124 -14.46 13.26 0.87
N LEU A 125 -14.56 12.28 1.78
CA LEU A 125 -15.65 12.20 2.75
C LEU A 125 -15.75 13.45 3.64
N LEU A 126 -14.62 13.91 4.18
CA LEU A 126 -14.58 15.14 4.97
C LEU A 126 -15.03 16.34 4.14
N ALA A 127 -14.48 16.50 2.93
CA ALA A 127 -14.86 17.58 2.02
C ALA A 127 -16.35 17.53 1.63
N TRP A 128 -16.89 16.34 1.37
CA TRP A 128 -18.31 16.12 1.09
C TRP A 128 -19.17 16.50 2.30
N GLY A 129 -18.79 16.07 3.51
CA GLY A 129 -19.50 16.39 4.75
C GLY A 129 -19.58 17.90 5.04
N PHE A 130 -18.48 18.62 4.84
CA PHE A 130 -18.48 20.09 4.97
C PHE A 130 -19.42 20.76 3.95
N ARG A 131 -19.44 20.27 2.71
CA ARG A 131 -20.33 20.80 1.67
C ARG A 131 -21.80 20.48 1.97
N LEU A 132 -22.08 19.28 2.47
CA LEU A 132 -23.43 18.87 2.86
C LEU A 132 -23.95 19.75 3.99
N LEU A 133 -23.14 20.01 5.02
CA LEU A 133 -23.51 20.89 6.12
C LEU A 133 -23.84 22.30 5.63
N ARG A 134 -23.02 22.85 4.72
CA ARG A 134 -23.28 24.16 4.09
C ARG A 134 -24.50 24.17 3.17
N TRP A 135 -24.94 23.02 2.67
CA TRP A 135 -26.11 22.91 1.82
C TRP A 135 -27.41 22.83 2.64
N LEU A 136 -27.33 22.33 3.88
CA LEU A 136 -28.48 22.13 4.78
C LEU A 136 -28.77 23.34 5.70
N LEU A 137 -27.74 24.13 6.03
CA LEU A 137 -27.83 25.36 6.83
C LEU A 137 -27.97 26.59 5.95
#